data_AF-A0A840FGQ0-F1
#
_entry.id   AF-A0A840FGQ0-F1
#
_cell.length_a   1.000
_cell.length_b   1.000
_cell.length_c   1.000
_cell.angle_alpha   90.00
_cell.angle_beta   90.00
_cell.angle_gamma   90.00
#
_symmetry.space_group_name_H-M   'P 1'
#
loop_
_entity.id
_entity.type
_entity.pdbx_description
1 polymer ?
#
loop_
_entity_poly.entity_id
_entity_poly.type
_entity_poly.pdbx_seq_one_letter_code
_entity_poly.pdbx_strand_id
1 'polypeptide(L)'
;MKLFRRAAREGVRPALARVAGSVALGGWATSYEAQLREAYLGNAVAQRAVKLVAESVAGAPIAASDPALLALVTARSGGQALVETVAAQLLLHGRRWR
;
A
#
# COMPACT_ATOMS: atom_id res chain seq x y z
N MET A 1 25.72 32.21 -16.28
CA MET A 1 24.75 31.53 -15.39
C MET A 1 25.35 31.35 -14.01
N LYS A 2 24.71 31.87 -12.95
CA LYS A 2 25.07 31.56 -11.56
C LYS A 2 23.92 30.75 -10.97
N LEU A 3 24.12 29.43 -10.84
CA LEU A 3 23.20 28.58 -10.10
C LEU A 3 23.30 28.93 -8.61
N PHE A 4 22.18 29.28 -7.99
CA PHE A 4 22.07 29.40 -6.55
C PHE A 4 22.20 28.01 -5.92
N ARG A 5 23.42 27.62 -5.55
CA ARG A 5 23.63 26.49 -4.64
C ARG A 5 23.38 26.98 -3.21
N ARG A 6 22.16 26.80 -2.71
CA ARG A 6 21.88 26.91 -1.27
C ARG A 6 22.28 25.59 -0.61
N ALA A 7 23.44 25.57 0.04
CA ALA A 7 23.79 24.46 0.92
C ALA A 7 22.74 24.38 2.04
N ALA A 8 22.07 23.23 2.17
CA ALA A 8 21.17 22.98 3.28
C ALA A 8 21.96 23.18 4.58
N ARG A 9 21.46 24.04 5.48
CA ARG A 9 22.08 24.23 6.80
C ARG A 9 22.14 22.88 7.50
N GLU A 10 23.30 22.56 8.05
CA GLU A 10 23.51 21.38 8.89
C GLU A 10 22.48 21.44 10.03
N GLY A 11 21.61 20.42 10.12
CA GLY A 11 20.43 20.41 11.01
C GLY A 11 19.06 20.53 10.32
N VAL A 12 18.99 20.77 9.00
CA VAL A 12 17.71 20.77 8.24
C VAL A 12 17.31 19.37 7.74
N ARG A 13 18.17 18.35 7.91
CA ARG A 13 17.74 16.98 7.65
C ARG A 13 16.71 16.61 8.72
N PRO A 14 15.41 16.41 8.38
CA PRO A 14 14.50 15.85 9.35
C PRO A 14 15.09 14.54 9.82
N ALA A 15 15.25 14.39 11.14
CA ALA A 15 15.71 13.15 11.72
C ALA A 15 14.61 12.09 11.51
N LEU A 16 14.57 11.49 10.32
CA LEU A 16 13.71 10.34 9.99
C LEU A 16 14.25 9.04 10.62
N ALA A 17 14.87 9.15 11.79
CA ALA A 17 15.46 8.05 12.52
C ALA A 17 15.17 8.22 14.02
N ARG A 18 13.89 8.17 14.37
CA ARG A 18 13.34 7.61 15.62
C ARG A 18 11.93 7.16 15.23
N VAL A 19 11.59 5.89 15.10
CA VAL A 19 11.75 4.82 16.07
C VAL A 19 11.74 3.47 15.33
N ALA A 20 12.82 2.71 15.43
CA ALA A 20 12.81 1.26 15.22
C ALA A 20 12.50 0.62 16.57
N GLY A 21 11.22 0.40 16.86
CA GLY A 21 10.78 -0.18 18.13
C GLY A 21 9.36 0.23 18.47
N SER A 22 8.40 -0.63 18.13
CA SER A 22 7.04 -0.68 18.68
C SER A 22 6.64 0.52 19.55
N VAL A 23 6.22 1.59 18.89
CA VAL A 23 5.53 2.69 19.53
C VAL A 23 4.17 2.15 19.96
N ALA A 24 4.12 1.55 21.15
CA ALA A 24 2.88 1.34 21.87
C ALA A 24 2.46 2.68 22.51
N LEU A 25 2.13 3.68 21.68
CA LEU A 25 1.46 4.91 22.13
C LEU A 25 -0.04 4.66 22.05
N GLY A 26 -0.65 4.25 23.16
CA GLY A 26 -2.07 3.92 23.22
C GLY A 26 -2.34 2.50 22.74
N GLY A 27 -3.30 1.82 23.39
CA GLY A 27 -3.65 0.45 23.03
C GLY A 27 -4.08 0.39 21.56
N TRP A 28 -3.33 -0.36 20.74
CA TRP A 28 -3.72 -0.61 19.35
C TRP A 28 -5.11 -1.24 19.32
N ALA A 29 -6.00 -0.70 18.48
CA ALA A 29 -7.35 -1.23 18.35
C ALA A 29 -7.33 -2.75 18.13
N THR A 30 -8.05 -3.50 18.94
CA THR A 30 -8.03 -4.97 18.86
C THR A 30 -9.05 -5.53 17.87
N SER A 31 -10.11 -4.77 17.57
CA SER A 31 -11.12 -5.17 16.58
C SER A 31 -10.70 -4.78 15.17
N TYR A 32 -11.04 -5.65 14.22
CA TYR A 32 -10.70 -5.47 12.82
C TYR A 32 -11.27 -4.15 12.24
N GLU A 33 -12.53 -3.81 12.56
CA GLU A 33 -13.17 -2.59 12.07
C GLU A 33 -12.52 -1.31 12.61
N ALA A 34 -12.13 -1.31 13.88
CA ALA A 34 -11.46 -0.17 14.50
C ALA A 34 -10.05 0.02 13.91
N GLN A 35 -9.32 -1.08 13.69
CA GLN A 35 -8.04 -1.04 12.97
C GLN A 35 -8.21 -0.48 11.57
N LEU A 36 -9.24 -0.88 10.83
CA LEU A 36 -9.46 -0.36 9.48
C LEU A 36 -9.76 1.14 9.47
N ARG A 37 -10.57 1.59 10.43
CA ARG A 37 -10.95 3.01 10.53
C ARG A 37 -9.76 3.89 10.90
N GLU A 38 -8.95 3.45 11.87
CA GLU A 38 -7.81 4.20 12.39
C GLU A 38 -6.58 4.10 11.48
N ALA A 39 -6.24 2.90 11.00
CA ALA A 39 -5.01 2.67 10.26
C ALA A 39 -5.14 2.92 8.75
N TYR A 40 -6.34 2.87 8.18
CA TYR A 40 -6.55 2.99 6.73
C TYR A 40 -7.52 4.10 6.33
N LEU A 41 -8.77 4.11 6.81
CA LEU A 41 -9.79 5.07 6.34
C LEU A 41 -9.43 6.53 6.64
N GLY A 42 -8.79 6.78 7.79
CA GLY A 42 -8.31 8.12 8.18
C GLY A 42 -6.89 8.46 7.70
N ASN A 43 -6.21 7.56 6.98
CA ASN A 43 -4.78 7.68 6.70
C ASN A 43 -4.48 7.70 5.19
N ALA A 44 -4.27 8.90 4.64
CA ALA A 44 -3.95 9.09 3.23
C ALA A 44 -2.64 8.41 2.79
N VAL A 45 -1.66 8.28 3.69
CA VAL A 45 -0.40 7.58 3.39
C VAL A 45 -0.65 6.08 3.24
N ALA A 46 -1.44 5.49 4.14
CA ALA A 46 -1.82 4.09 4.05
C ALA A 46 -2.64 3.80 2.78
N GLN A 47 -3.60 4.66 2.45
CA GLN A 47 -4.38 4.59 1.21
C GLN A 47 -3.49 4.63 -0.03
N ARG A 48 -2.53 5.57 -0.06
CA ARG A 48 -1.61 5.69 -1.18
C ARG A 48 -0.67 4.48 -1.27
N ALA A 49 -0.16 3.99 -0.15
CA ALA A 49 0.70 2.82 -0.11
C ALA A 49 -0.02 1.57 -0.64
N VAL A 50 -1.25 1.32 -0.20
CA VAL A 50 -2.06 0.21 -0.71
C VAL A 50 -2.31 0.35 -2.20
N LYS A 51 -2.68 1.53 -2.68
CA LYS A 51 -2.92 1.79 -4.10
C LYS A 51 -1.66 1.55 -4.94
N LEU A 52 -0.50 2.06 -4.52
CA LEU A 52 0.77 1.87 -5.20
C LEU A 52 1.14 0.39 -5.33
N VAL A 53 1.02 -0.37 -4.23
CA VAL A 53 1.33 -1.80 -4.25
C VAL A 53 0.32 -2.56 -5.12
N ALA A 54 -0.98 -2.29 -4.99
CA ALA A 54 -2.02 -2.96 -5.77
C ALA A 54 -1.87 -2.72 -7.28
N GLU A 55 -1.64 -1.47 -7.70
CA GLU A 55 -1.39 -1.12 -9.11
C GLU A 55 -0.10 -1.77 -9.63
N SER A 56 0.95 -1.82 -8.81
CA SER A 56 2.22 -2.46 -9.18
C SER A 56 2.04 -3.97 -9.41
N VAL A 57 1.26 -4.64 -8.56
CA VAL A 57 0.96 -6.08 -8.72
C VAL A 57 0.11 -6.31 -9.97
N ALA A 58 -0.88 -5.46 -10.23
CA ALA A 58 -1.71 -5.56 -11.42
C ALA A 58 -0.97 -5.30 -12.73
N GLY A 59 0.08 -4.47 -12.71
CA GLY A 59 0.94 -4.18 -13.86
C GLY A 59 2.07 -5.20 -14.08
N ALA A 60 2.26 -6.17 -13.18
CA ALA A 60 3.31 -7.17 -13.31
C ALA A 60 3.01 -8.12 -14.48
N PRO A 61 4.00 -8.48 -15.33
CA PRO A 61 3.82 -9.48 -16.37
C PRO A 61 3.46 -10.85 -15.76
N ILE A 62 2.38 -11.46 -16.26
CA ILE A 62 1.92 -12.78 -15.80
C ILE A 62 2.10 -13.78 -16.95
N ALA A 63 2.86 -14.84 -16.70
CA ALA A 63 2.89 -16.03 -17.55
C ALA A 63 1.95 -17.08 -16.97
N ALA A 64 1.11 -17.69 -17.82
CA ALA A 64 0.22 -18.77 -17.43
C ALA A 64 0.41 -19.97 -18.37
N SER A 65 0.27 -21.17 -17.83
CA SER A 65 0.33 -22.43 -18.60
C SER A 65 -0.90 -22.65 -19.48
N ASP A 66 -2.00 -21.95 -19.20
CA ASP A 66 -3.27 -22.04 -19.91
C ASP A 66 -3.78 -20.63 -20.27
N PRO A 67 -4.12 -20.37 -21.56
CA PRO A 67 -4.71 -19.10 -21.98
C PRO A 67 -5.99 -18.71 -21.22
N ALA A 68 -6.83 -19.67 -20.82
CA ALA A 68 -8.05 -19.41 -20.08
C ALA A 68 -7.77 -18.89 -18.67
N LEU A 69 -6.73 -19.41 -18.01
CA LEU A 69 -6.28 -18.89 -16.71
C LEU A 69 -5.73 -17.48 -16.84
N LEU A 70 -4.96 -17.19 -17.90
CA LEU A 70 -4.48 -15.84 -18.16
C LEU A 70 -5.65 -14.87 -18.38
N ALA A 71 -6.64 -15.25 -19.18
CA ALA A 71 -7.83 -14.45 -19.42
C ALA A 71 -8.61 -14.18 -18.12
N LEU A 72 -8.72 -15.19 -17.24
CA LEU A 72 -9.37 -15.04 -15.94
C LEU A 72 -8.64 -14.06 -15.03
N VAL A 73 -7.33 -14.22 -14.83
CA VAL A 73 -6.57 -13.37 -13.90
C VAL A 73 -6.40 -11.93 -14.42
N THR A 74 -6.39 -11.74 -15.74
CA THR A 74 -6.32 -10.41 -16.37
C THR A 74 -7.69 -9.74 -16.54
N ALA A 75 -8.78 -10.43 -16.19
CA ALA A 75 -10.13 -9.88 -16.30
C ALA A 75 -10.32 -8.63 -15.44
N ARG A 76 -11.37 -7.86 -15.77
CA ARG A 76 -11.81 -6.72 -14.96
C ARG A 76 -13.04 -7.07 -14.14
N SER A 77 -13.06 -6.61 -12.89
CA SER A 77 -14.21 -6.68 -11.99
C SER A 77 -14.63 -5.25 -11.62
N GLY A 78 -15.87 -4.87 -11.94
CA GLY A 78 -16.39 -3.53 -11.66
C GLY A 78 -15.58 -2.39 -12.33
N GLY A 79 -14.95 -2.66 -13.48
CA GLY A 79 -14.12 -1.69 -14.20
C GLY A 79 -12.65 -1.62 -13.73
N GLN A 80 -12.28 -2.28 -12.63
CA GLN A 80 -10.90 -2.37 -12.13
C GLN A 80 -10.27 -3.72 -12.49
N ALA A 81 -8.94 -3.79 -12.60
CA ALA A 81 -8.24 -5.05 -12.80
C ALA A 81 -8.50 -5.99 -11.61
N LEU A 82 -8.86 -7.25 -11.89
CA LEU A 82 -9.19 -8.23 -10.85
C LEU A 82 -8.04 -8.42 -9.86
N VAL A 83 -6.81 -8.54 -10.38
CA VAL A 83 -5.59 -8.69 -9.57
C VAL A 83 -5.35 -7.49 -8.66
N GLU A 84 -5.66 -6.28 -9.10
CA GLU A 84 -5.56 -5.08 -8.26
C GLU A 84 -6.52 -5.16 -7.08
N THR A 85 -7.77 -5.55 -7.34
CA THR A 85 -8.80 -5.73 -6.30
C THR A 85 -8.39 -6.81 -5.30
N VAL A 86 -7.90 -7.96 -5.78
CA VAL A 86 -7.42 -9.06 -4.92
C VAL A 86 -6.22 -8.62 -4.09
N ALA A 87 -5.26 -7.91 -4.68
CA ALA A 87 -4.09 -7.40 -3.97
C ALA A 87 -4.49 -6.42 -2.85
N ALA A 88 -5.39 -5.47 -3.14
CA ALA A 88 -5.90 -4.55 -2.13
C ALA A 88 -6.60 -5.29 -0.98
N GLN A 89 -7.44 -6.29 -1.29
CA GLN A 89 -8.11 -7.12 -0.28
C GLN A 89 -7.11 -7.91 0.57
N LEU A 90 -6.06 -8.49 -0.02
CA LEU A 90 -5.02 -9.20 0.73
C LEU A 90 -4.23 -8.28 1.66
N LEU A 91 -3.89 -7.07 1.21
CA LEU A 91 -3.18 -6.07 2.00
C LEU A 91 -4.00 -5.59 3.20
N LEU A 92 -5.33 -5.46 3.04
CA LEU A 92 -6.21 -4.94 4.09
C LEU A 92 -6.74 -6.02 5.05
N HIS A 93 -6.86 -7.27 4.59
CA HIS A 93 -7.57 -8.33 5.32
C HIS A 93 -6.70 -9.55 5.67
N GLY A 94 -5.49 -9.66 5.10
CA GLY A 94 -4.47 -10.66 5.46
C GLY A 94 -4.75 -12.12 5.07
N ARG A 95 -6.02 -12.58 5.06
CA ARG A 95 -6.46 -13.93 4.61
C ARG A 95 -7.97 -14.21 4.78
N ARG A 96 -8.84 -13.19 4.87
CA ARG A 96 -10.28 -13.40 5.09
C ARG A 96 -11.10 -13.35 3.81
N TRP A 97 -10.99 -14.42 3.03
CA TRP A 97 -11.94 -14.75 1.95
C TRP A 97 -12.80 -15.91 2.46
N ARG A 98 -13.73 -15.64 3.38
CA ARG A 98 -14.72 -16.62 3.84
C ARG A 98 -16.05 -15.92 4.07
#